data_AF-A0AAC9K812-F1
#
_entry.id   AF-A0AAC9K812-F1
#
_cell.length_a   1.000
_cell.length_b   1.000
_cell.length_c   1.000
_cell.angle_alpha   90.00
_cell.angle_beta   90.00
_cell.angle_gamma   90.00
#
_symmetry.space_group_name_H-M   'P 1'
#
loop_
_entity.id
_entity.type
_entity.pdbx_description
1 polymer ?
#
loop_
_entity_poly.entity_id
_entity_poly.type
_entity_poly.pdbx_seq_one_letter_code
_entity_poly.pdbx_strand_id
1 'polypeptide(L)'
;MKVVLDLDRLLREGQITPEERDRLIRLGKVQTGSLFVNVLVGFGAAAVCAGLFALAPDPLLGLLMGVVAIGAAVLLRHERAQQWGILSDIFALLGVLTTGMSLYWIGHGPSSMLLLALCCAGGALFARSMMLSVLAVLALAASLDTSFAYVHATYMLGVERPAQTILVFTGLGLALLFASTRVSPVLEGVVLAAARCSALMVNFAFWVGSLWGEDRLLFNDNRNTVLVSADMFSIGWAVVLVAAAAWGAWSGRRWLITTAAIFGAIHFQTQWFERLGATPTSVLTAGVLTLLLAALLWRVLYVRKPPVPA
;
A
#
# COMPACT_ATOMS: atom_id res chain seq x y z
N MET A 1 -7.32 15.74 -11.16
CA MET A 1 -8.11 14.53 -11.45
C MET A 1 -7.62 13.93 -12.76
N LYS A 2 -7.17 12.68 -12.79
CA LYS A 2 -6.79 11.96 -14.03
C LYS A 2 -7.99 11.12 -14.46
N VAL A 3 -8.54 11.38 -15.64
CA VAL A 3 -9.65 10.61 -16.21
C VAL A 3 -9.06 9.67 -17.26
N VAL A 4 -9.30 8.37 -17.10
CA VAL A 4 -8.88 7.36 -18.08
C VAL A 4 -10.06 7.11 -19.00
N LEU A 5 -9.88 7.35 -20.29
CA LEU A 5 -10.91 7.17 -21.32
C LEU A 5 -10.51 6.00 -22.21
N ASP A 6 -11.46 5.07 -22.41
CA ASP A 6 -11.34 4.03 -23.42
C ASP A 6 -11.77 4.64 -24.77
N LEU A 7 -10.78 5.12 -25.54
CA LEU A 7 -11.03 5.81 -26.80
C LEU A 7 -11.66 4.89 -27.85
N ASP A 8 -11.38 3.58 -27.82
CA ASP A 8 -11.96 2.64 -28.77
C ASP A 8 -13.42 2.36 -28.43
N ARG A 9 -13.76 2.29 -27.15
CA ARG A 9 -15.15 2.21 -26.69
C ARG A 9 -15.93 3.48 -27.04
N LEU A 10 -15.35 4.65 -26.79
CA LEU A 10 -16.00 5.94 -27.11
C LEU A 10 -16.24 6.10 -28.62
N LEU A 11 -15.29 5.63 -29.45
CA LEU A 11 -15.45 5.61 -30.89
C LEU A 11 -16.58 4.65 -31.32
N ARG A 12 -16.63 3.43 -30.75
CA ARG A 12 -17.69 2.46 -31.03
C ARG A 12 -19.08 2.93 -30.58
N GLU A 13 -19.15 3.63 -29.46
CA GLU A 13 -20.39 4.22 -28.92
C GLU A 13 -20.76 5.54 -29.63
N GLY A 14 -19.99 6.00 -30.62
CA GLY A 14 -20.27 7.21 -31.39
C GLY A 14 -20.09 8.51 -30.61
N GLN A 15 -19.41 8.48 -29.45
CA GLN A 15 -19.20 9.66 -28.60
C GLN A 15 -18.04 10.54 -29.06
N ILE A 16 -17.13 10.02 -29.88
CA ILE A 16 -16.01 10.77 -30.47
C ILE A 16 -15.84 10.39 -31.94
N THR A 17 -15.24 11.27 -32.75
CA THR A 17 -14.89 10.98 -34.14
C THR A 17 -13.53 10.28 -34.28
N PRO A 18 -13.23 9.63 -35.42
CA PRO A 18 -11.88 9.09 -35.70
C PRO A 18 -10.77 10.14 -35.60
N GLU A 19 -11.03 11.38 -36.05
CA GLU A 19 -10.08 12.49 -36.00
C GLU A 19 -9.82 12.95 -34.56
N GLU A 20 -10.86 12.97 -33.72
CA GLU A 20 -10.75 13.25 -32.29
C GLU A 20 -9.98 12.16 -31.55
N ARG A 21 -10.24 10.88 -31.87
CA ARG A 21 -9.45 9.76 -31.37
C ARG A 21 -7.97 9.94 -31.70
N ASP A 22 -7.64 10.24 -32.95
CA ASP A 22 -6.25 10.41 -33.37
C ASP A 22 -5.60 11.64 -32.73
N ARG A 23 -6.35 12.74 -32.53
CA ARG A 23 -5.89 13.90 -31.79
C ARG A 23 -5.59 13.55 -30.33
N LEU A 24 -6.49 12.85 -29.64
CA LEU A 24 -6.30 12.41 -28.25
C LEU A 24 -5.14 11.43 -28.10
N ILE A 25 -4.98 10.50 -29.06
CA ILE A 25 -3.83 9.60 -29.14
C ILE A 25 -2.52 10.39 -29.32
N ARG A 26 -2.49 11.39 -30.22
CA ARG A 26 -1.30 12.24 -30.41
C ARG A 26 -0.92 13.00 -29.14
N LEU A 27 -1.90 13.50 -28.39
CA LEU A 27 -1.67 14.13 -27.08
C LEU A 27 -1.08 13.15 -26.05
N GLY A 28 -1.39 11.84 -26.16
CA GLY A 28 -0.81 10.80 -25.31
C GLY A 28 0.57 10.28 -25.75
N LYS A 29 0.87 10.26 -27.06
CA LYS A 29 2.07 9.62 -27.64
C LYS A 29 3.41 10.28 -27.27
N VAL A 30 3.41 11.54 -26.84
CA VAL A 30 4.64 12.32 -26.54
C VAL A 30 5.44 11.74 -25.35
N GLN A 31 4.88 10.86 -24.53
CA GLN A 31 5.53 10.34 -23.30
C GLN A 31 6.29 9.00 -23.44
N THR A 32 6.12 8.25 -24.54
CA THR A 32 6.51 6.82 -24.55
C THR A 32 7.98 6.58 -24.88
N GLY A 33 8.59 7.38 -25.76
CA GLY A 33 9.97 7.17 -26.23
C GLY A 33 11.04 7.38 -25.14
N SER A 34 10.88 8.41 -24.30
CA SER A 34 11.78 8.67 -23.18
C SER A 34 11.65 7.64 -22.05
N LEU A 35 10.50 6.97 -21.93
CA LEU A 35 10.26 5.98 -20.88
C LEU A 35 11.21 4.78 -21.00
N PHE A 36 11.38 4.24 -22.21
CA PHE A 36 12.23 3.06 -22.42
C PHE A 36 13.70 3.33 -22.03
N VAL A 37 14.24 4.46 -22.49
CA VAL A 37 15.61 4.87 -22.15
C VAL A 37 15.76 5.09 -20.65
N ASN A 38 14.82 5.80 -20.01
CA ASN A 38 14.86 6.05 -18.58
C ASN A 38 14.79 4.76 -17.75
N VAL A 39 13.97 3.80 -18.18
CA VAL A 39 13.87 2.48 -17.55
C VAL A 39 15.19 1.71 -17.70
N LEU A 40 15.79 1.69 -18.91
CA LEU A 40 17.04 0.97 -19.16
C LEU A 40 18.20 1.56 -18.35
N VAL A 41 18.32 2.89 -18.29
CA VAL A 41 19.30 3.57 -17.44
C VAL A 41 19.04 3.27 -15.97
N GLY A 42 17.78 3.24 -15.54
CA GLY A 42 17.39 2.86 -14.19
C GLY A 42 17.84 1.44 -13.80
N PHE A 43 17.58 0.46 -14.67
CA PHE A 43 18.07 -0.91 -14.48
C PHE A 43 19.59 -0.99 -14.46
N GLY A 44 20.26 -0.26 -15.36
CA GLY A 44 21.73 -0.17 -15.37
C GLY A 44 22.29 0.38 -14.08
N ALA A 45 21.73 1.48 -13.56
CA ALA A 45 22.14 2.06 -12.28
C ALA A 45 21.92 1.09 -11.11
N ALA A 46 20.75 0.43 -11.05
CA ALA A 46 20.46 -0.58 -10.04
C ALA A 46 21.45 -1.76 -10.09
N ALA A 47 21.77 -2.25 -11.29
CA ALA A 47 22.73 -3.34 -11.50
C ALA A 47 24.15 -2.93 -11.10
N VAL A 48 24.58 -1.70 -11.38
CA VAL A 48 25.88 -1.17 -10.94
C VAL A 48 25.93 -1.12 -9.41
N CYS A 49 24.91 -0.57 -8.75
CA CYS A 49 24.86 -0.55 -7.28
C CYS A 49 24.90 -1.97 -6.70
N ALA A 50 24.09 -2.89 -7.21
CA ALA A 50 24.06 -4.28 -6.75
C ALA A 50 25.40 -4.99 -6.99
N GLY A 51 26.02 -4.79 -8.16
CA GLY A 51 27.32 -5.37 -8.50
C GLY A 51 28.45 -4.84 -7.61
N LEU A 52 28.46 -3.53 -7.33
CA LEU A 52 29.43 -2.93 -6.41
C LEU A 52 29.28 -3.48 -4.99
N PHE A 53 28.04 -3.61 -4.49
CA PHE A 53 27.80 -4.26 -3.19
C PHE A 53 28.21 -5.73 -3.18
N ALA A 54 28.01 -6.47 -4.26
CA ALA A 54 28.42 -7.87 -4.35
C ALA A 54 29.95 -8.02 -4.36
N LEU A 55 30.66 -7.10 -5.01
CA LEU A 55 32.13 -7.09 -5.07
C LEU A 55 32.76 -6.62 -3.76
N ALA A 56 32.17 -5.60 -3.12
CA ALA A 56 32.64 -5.00 -1.89
C ALA A 56 31.46 -4.78 -0.94
N PRO A 57 31.08 -5.80 -0.14
CA PRO A 57 29.97 -5.73 0.80
C PRO A 57 30.31 -4.84 2.00
N ASP A 58 30.27 -3.52 1.79
CA ASP A 58 30.55 -2.48 2.79
C ASP A 58 29.35 -1.51 2.90
N PRO A 59 28.77 -1.33 4.10
CA PRO A 59 27.66 -0.41 4.28
C PRO A 59 28.01 1.06 3.98
N LEU A 60 29.27 1.47 4.19
CA LEU A 60 29.70 2.85 3.90
C LEU A 60 29.74 3.14 2.39
N LEU A 61 30.25 2.20 1.59
CA LEU A 61 30.15 2.26 0.14
C LEU A 61 28.69 2.40 -0.32
N GLY A 62 27.80 1.63 0.29
CA GLY A 62 26.36 1.77 0.05
C GLY A 62 25.80 3.15 0.38
N LEU A 63 26.18 3.71 1.53
CA LEU A 63 25.76 5.05 1.92
C LEU A 63 26.22 6.10 0.89
N LEU A 64 27.48 6.01 0.45
CA LEU A 64 28.06 6.87 -0.57
C LEU A 64 27.28 6.76 -1.89
N MET A 65 27.02 5.54 -2.38
CA MET A 65 26.24 5.32 -3.60
C MET A 65 24.83 5.91 -3.49
N GLY A 66 24.18 5.73 -2.34
CA GLY A 66 22.87 6.30 -2.08
C GLY A 66 22.87 7.83 -2.12
N VAL A 67 23.84 8.48 -1.49
CA VAL A 67 24.01 9.95 -1.51
C VAL A 67 24.30 10.45 -2.93
N VAL A 68 25.17 9.76 -3.68
CA VAL A 68 25.47 10.12 -5.08
C VAL A 68 24.21 10.02 -5.94
N ALA A 69 23.41 8.97 -5.79
CA ALA A 69 22.15 8.81 -6.52
C ALA A 69 21.13 9.89 -6.16
N ILE A 70 21.00 10.27 -4.88
CA ILE A 70 20.14 11.39 -4.46
C ILE A 70 20.65 12.71 -5.08
N GLY A 71 21.96 12.95 -5.06
CA GLY A 71 22.58 14.12 -5.70
C GLY A 71 22.26 14.19 -7.19
N ALA A 72 22.41 13.08 -7.91
CA ALA A 72 22.04 12.98 -9.32
C ALA A 72 20.54 13.27 -9.54
N ALA A 73 19.66 12.76 -8.67
CA ALA A 73 18.23 13.02 -8.75
C ALA A 73 17.89 14.52 -8.59
N VAL A 74 18.57 15.22 -7.68
CA VAL A 74 18.42 16.66 -7.45
C VAL A 74 18.88 17.46 -8.67
N LEU A 75 20.06 17.13 -9.23
CA LEU A 75 20.59 17.79 -10.42
C LEU A 75 19.67 17.62 -11.63
N LEU A 76 19.23 16.37 -11.91
CA LEU A 76 18.31 16.07 -13.00
C LEU A 76 16.97 16.81 -12.88
N ARG A 77 16.50 17.06 -11.65
CA ARG A 77 15.27 17.80 -11.40
C ARG A 77 15.44 19.30 -11.64
N HIS A 78 16.63 19.84 -11.40
CA HIS A 78 16.94 21.26 -11.59
C HIS A 78 17.01 21.64 -13.08
N GLU A 79 17.45 20.72 -13.94
CA GLU A 79 17.62 20.93 -15.39
C GLU A 79 16.32 21.24 -16.17
N ARG A 80 15.13 21.24 -15.53
CA ARG A 80 13.78 21.59 -16.06
C ARG A 80 13.32 20.91 -17.36
N ALA A 81 14.14 20.09 -18.00
CA ALA A 81 13.75 19.32 -19.17
C ALA A 81 12.82 18.17 -18.75
N GLN A 82 11.59 18.16 -19.28
CA GLN A 82 10.57 17.16 -18.95
C GLN A 82 11.04 15.71 -19.19
N GLN A 83 12.03 15.50 -20.06
CA GLN A 83 12.57 14.19 -20.42
C GLN A 83 13.30 13.48 -19.26
N TRP A 84 13.87 14.25 -18.33
CA TRP A 84 14.66 13.72 -17.19
C TRP A 84 13.84 13.44 -15.94
N GLY A 85 12.54 13.78 -15.94
CA GLY A 85 11.69 13.65 -14.76
C GLY A 85 11.63 12.22 -14.22
N ILE A 86 11.39 11.25 -15.10
CA ILE A 86 11.33 9.83 -14.75
C ILE A 86 12.69 9.34 -14.24
N LEU A 87 13.79 9.77 -14.89
CA LEU A 87 15.12 9.37 -14.46
C LEU A 87 15.47 9.93 -13.07
N SER A 88 15.13 11.20 -12.80
CA SER A 88 15.23 11.82 -11.48
C SER A 88 14.45 11.02 -10.42
N ASP A 89 13.23 10.57 -10.72
CA ASP A 89 12.43 9.75 -9.81
C ASP A 89 13.10 8.39 -9.52
N ILE A 90 13.67 7.75 -10.55
CA ILE A 90 14.39 6.47 -10.41
C ILE A 90 15.63 6.65 -9.52
N PHE A 91 16.46 7.67 -9.77
CA PHE A 91 17.64 7.93 -8.94
C PHE A 91 17.29 8.31 -7.51
N ALA A 92 16.20 9.06 -7.29
CA ALA A 92 15.72 9.37 -5.95
C ALA A 92 15.30 8.08 -5.21
N LEU A 93 14.60 7.18 -5.90
CA LEU A 93 14.19 5.90 -5.32
C LEU A 93 15.37 4.99 -5.02
N LEU A 94 16.29 4.82 -5.98
CA LEU A 94 17.52 4.04 -5.78
C LEU A 94 18.36 4.59 -4.64
N GLY A 95 18.53 5.92 -4.60
CA GLY A 95 19.32 6.59 -3.58
C GLY A 95 18.75 6.42 -2.17
N VAL A 96 17.45 6.69 -2.00
CA VAL A 96 16.76 6.52 -0.71
C VAL A 96 16.80 5.07 -0.22
N LEU A 97 16.49 4.11 -1.10
CA LEU A 97 16.51 2.68 -0.74
C LEU A 97 17.92 2.21 -0.39
N THR A 98 18.92 2.60 -1.17
CA THR A 98 20.31 2.20 -0.94
C THR A 98 20.85 2.80 0.35
N THR A 99 20.64 4.10 0.57
CA THR A 99 20.99 4.77 1.83
C THR A 99 20.31 4.12 3.02
N GLY A 100 19.00 3.87 2.94
CA GLY A 100 18.25 3.29 4.05
C GLY A 100 18.65 1.83 4.34
N MET A 101 18.94 1.02 3.32
CA MET A 101 19.46 -0.34 3.50
C MET A 101 20.85 -0.35 4.16
N SER A 102 21.75 0.56 3.76
CA SER A 102 23.04 0.72 4.44
C SER A 102 22.90 1.12 5.90
N LEU A 103 21.99 2.04 6.21
CA LEU A 103 21.72 2.46 7.59
C LEU A 103 21.13 1.32 8.43
N TYR A 104 20.30 0.48 7.82
CA TYR A 104 19.83 -0.76 8.46
C TYR A 104 20.96 -1.74 8.75
N TRP A 105 21.87 -1.93 7.80
CA TRP A 105 23.03 -2.79 8.00
C TRP A 105 23.94 -2.28 9.11
N ILE A 106 24.16 -0.96 9.23
CA ILE A 106 25.01 -0.42 10.30
C ILE A 106 24.35 -0.55 11.67
N GLY A 107 23.09 -0.13 11.78
CA GLY A 107 22.46 0.04 13.09
C GLY A 107 21.79 -1.21 13.66
N HIS A 108 21.32 -2.12 12.79
CA HIS A 108 20.53 -3.30 13.13
C HIS A 108 19.34 -3.04 14.08
N GLY A 109 18.11 -3.20 13.57
CA GLY A 109 16.90 -3.23 14.41
C GLY A 109 15.93 -2.05 14.23
N PRO A 110 15.01 -1.84 15.20
CA PRO A 110 13.86 -0.94 15.04
C PRO A 110 14.22 0.51 14.70
N SER A 111 15.25 1.06 15.34
CA SER A 111 15.70 2.44 15.14
C SER A 111 16.16 2.68 13.70
N SER A 112 16.82 1.71 13.07
CA SER A 112 17.24 1.83 11.68
C SER A 112 16.08 1.73 10.70
N MET A 113 15.06 0.91 11.01
CA MET A 113 13.83 0.85 10.23
C MET A 113 13.03 2.15 10.32
N LEU A 114 13.00 2.78 11.49
CA LEU A 114 12.41 4.11 11.67
C LEU A 114 13.20 5.16 10.86
N LEU A 115 14.53 5.10 10.87
CA LEU A 115 15.35 6.02 10.06
C LEU A 115 15.10 5.83 8.56
N LEU A 116 15.00 4.58 8.08
CA LEU A 116 14.59 4.27 6.71
C LEU A 116 13.20 4.85 6.41
N ALA A 117 12.25 4.73 7.34
CA ALA A 117 10.91 5.31 7.17
C ALA A 117 10.97 6.83 6.98
N LEU A 118 11.81 7.52 7.77
CA LEU A 118 12.03 8.97 7.64
C LEU A 118 12.69 9.34 6.32
N CYS A 119 13.71 8.58 5.88
CA CYS A 119 14.35 8.77 4.58
C CYS A 119 13.35 8.58 3.43
N CYS A 120 12.53 7.53 3.49
CA CYS A 120 11.45 7.27 2.53
C CYS A 120 10.41 8.38 2.54
N ALA A 121 10.00 8.89 3.71
CA ALA A 121 9.04 9.98 3.82
C ALA A 121 9.60 11.28 3.22
N GLY A 122 10.84 11.65 3.54
CA GLY A 122 11.51 12.81 2.97
C GLY A 122 11.68 12.69 1.46
N GLY A 123 12.12 11.51 1.00
CA GLY A 123 12.22 11.18 -0.42
C GLY A 123 10.88 11.22 -1.14
N ALA A 124 9.80 10.77 -0.50
CA ALA A 124 8.45 10.82 -1.05
C ALA A 124 7.98 12.27 -1.28
N LEU A 125 8.26 13.17 -0.33
CA LEU A 125 7.92 14.59 -0.46
C LEU A 125 8.77 15.28 -1.53
N PHE A 126 10.08 14.98 -1.56
CA PHE A 126 11.02 15.56 -2.53
C PHE A 126 10.72 15.10 -3.97
N ALA A 127 10.59 13.78 -4.16
CA ALA A 127 10.33 13.17 -5.46
C ALA A 127 8.86 13.30 -5.87
N ARG A 128 7.95 13.58 -4.93
CA ARG A 128 6.48 13.47 -5.12
C ARG A 128 6.05 12.04 -5.44
N SER A 129 6.72 11.07 -4.80
CA SER A 129 6.59 9.64 -5.09
C SER A 129 5.63 8.97 -4.13
N MET A 130 4.51 8.47 -4.66
CA MET A 130 3.56 7.64 -3.91
C MET A 130 4.22 6.33 -3.44
N MET A 131 5.13 5.76 -4.24
CA MET A 131 5.82 4.51 -3.89
C MET A 131 6.70 4.68 -2.65
N LEU A 132 7.53 5.73 -2.61
CA LEU A 132 8.34 6.03 -1.42
C LEU A 132 7.47 6.34 -0.20
N SER A 133 6.30 6.94 -0.41
CA SER A 133 5.36 7.23 0.68
C SER A 133 4.79 5.94 1.29
N VAL A 134 4.44 4.96 0.46
CA VAL A 134 4.02 3.63 0.91
C VAL A 134 5.16 2.90 1.61
N LEU A 135 6.37 2.94 1.03
CA LEU A 135 7.55 2.34 1.64
C LEU A 135 7.90 2.96 2.99
N ALA A 136 7.64 4.26 3.19
CA ALA A 136 7.81 4.91 4.48
C ALA A 136 6.89 4.30 5.54
N VAL A 137 5.62 4.06 5.21
CA VAL A 137 4.65 3.42 6.11
C VAL A 137 5.05 1.98 6.41
N LEU A 138 5.50 1.22 5.42
CA LEU A 138 5.94 -0.16 5.61
C LEU A 138 7.24 -0.26 6.43
N ALA A 139 8.20 0.62 6.21
CA ALA A 139 9.42 0.70 7.03
C ALA A 139 9.09 1.11 8.48
N LEU A 140 8.12 2.01 8.67
CA LEU A 140 7.62 2.34 10.01
C LEU A 140 6.97 1.10 10.65
N ALA A 141 6.24 0.28 9.89
CA ALA A 141 5.65 -0.94 10.42
C ALA A 141 6.74 -1.94 10.84
N ALA A 142 7.80 -2.08 10.03
CA ALA A 142 8.97 -2.89 10.38
C ALA A 142 9.70 -2.39 11.63
N SER A 143 9.66 -1.09 11.93
CA SER A 143 10.17 -0.54 13.20
C SER A 143 9.31 -0.90 14.42
N LEU A 144 8.09 -1.40 14.20
CA LEU A 144 7.15 -1.86 15.22
C LEU A 144 6.99 -3.38 15.20
N ASP A 145 8.06 -4.10 14.86
CA ASP A 145 8.10 -5.57 14.84
C ASP A 145 7.03 -6.19 13.90
N THR A 146 6.68 -5.50 12.82
CA THR A 146 5.88 -6.06 11.72
C THR A 146 6.80 -6.59 10.62
N SER A 147 6.65 -7.85 10.26
CA SER A 147 7.54 -8.52 9.31
C SER A 147 6.78 -9.17 8.17
N PHE A 148 7.45 -9.27 7.02
CA PHE A 148 7.01 -10.05 5.88
C PHE A 148 8.12 -11.02 5.52
N ALA A 149 7.80 -12.28 5.32
CA ALA A 149 8.77 -13.29 4.93
C ALA A 149 8.23 -14.17 3.80
N TYR A 150 9.15 -14.79 3.08
CA TYR A 150 8.85 -15.81 2.08
C TYR A 150 9.68 -17.04 2.39
N VAL A 151 9.01 -18.17 2.59
CA VAL A 151 9.65 -19.47 2.83
C VAL A 151 8.97 -20.50 1.96
N HIS A 152 9.69 -21.03 0.96
CA HIS A 152 9.24 -22.16 0.11
C HIS A 152 7.77 -22.06 -0.34
N ALA A 153 7.47 -21.10 -1.23
CA ALA A 153 6.12 -20.84 -1.75
C ALA A 153 5.07 -20.39 -0.71
N THR A 154 5.48 -20.10 0.52
CA THR A 154 4.61 -19.56 1.58
C THR A 154 5.00 -18.11 1.87
N TYR A 155 4.01 -17.23 1.85
CA TYR A 155 4.15 -15.85 2.31
C TYR A 155 3.69 -15.76 3.76
N MET A 156 4.53 -15.18 4.61
CA MET A 156 4.26 -14.98 6.02
C MET A 156 4.17 -13.49 6.32
N LEU A 157 3.19 -13.14 7.16
CA LEU A 157 2.99 -11.83 7.73
C LEU A 157 3.05 -12.00 9.25
N GLY A 158 3.98 -11.29 9.90
CA GLY A 158 4.09 -11.22 11.35
C GLY A 158 3.71 -9.84 11.85
N VAL A 159 2.87 -9.77 12.88
CA VAL A 159 2.62 -8.54 13.64
C VAL A 159 2.73 -8.90 15.11
N GLU A 160 3.88 -8.61 15.73
CA GLU A 160 4.14 -9.04 17.12
C GLU A 160 3.29 -8.28 18.15
N ARG A 161 2.89 -7.04 17.86
CA ARG A 161 2.10 -6.19 18.77
C ARG A 161 0.87 -5.61 18.08
N PRO A 162 -0.18 -6.43 17.84
CA PRO A 162 -1.35 -6.02 17.09
C PRO A 162 -2.03 -4.73 17.60
N ALA A 163 -2.26 -4.56 18.90
CA ALA A 163 -2.95 -3.35 19.39
C ALA A 163 -2.10 -2.09 19.19
N GLN A 164 -0.79 -2.18 19.44
CA GLN A 164 0.13 -1.06 19.20
C GLN A 164 0.14 -0.67 17.72
N THR A 165 0.23 -1.65 16.81
CA THR A 165 0.18 -1.41 15.36
C THR A 165 -1.16 -0.78 14.94
N ILE A 166 -2.29 -1.27 15.45
CA ILE A 166 -3.61 -0.67 15.20
C ILE A 166 -3.64 0.79 15.66
N LEU A 167 -3.20 1.08 16.89
CA LEU A 167 -3.23 2.43 17.45
C LEU A 167 -2.38 3.40 16.63
N VAL A 168 -1.12 3.03 16.35
CA VAL A 168 -0.18 3.90 15.62
C VAL A 168 -0.67 4.15 14.20
N PHE A 169 -1.05 3.10 13.46
CA PHE A 169 -1.45 3.27 12.06
C PHE A 169 -2.86 3.86 11.89
N THR A 170 -3.75 3.71 12.88
CA THR A 170 -5.01 4.44 12.89
C THR A 170 -4.75 5.93 13.08
N GLY A 171 -3.95 6.30 14.09
CA GLY A 171 -3.59 7.69 14.34
C GLY A 171 -2.86 8.34 13.15
N LEU A 172 -1.84 7.65 12.61
CA LEU A 172 -1.11 8.11 11.44
C LEU A 172 -2.02 8.23 10.21
N GLY A 173 -2.85 7.22 9.94
CA GLY A 173 -3.77 7.21 8.81
C GLY A 173 -4.76 8.38 8.85
N LEU A 174 -5.35 8.66 10.03
CA LEU A 174 -6.25 9.80 10.24
C LEU A 174 -5.51 11.14 10.12
N ALA A 175 -4.32 11.26 10.70
CA ALA A 175 -3.49 12.47 10.61
C ALA A 175 -3.10 12.78 9.16
N LEU A 176 -2.71 11.76 8.38
CA LEU A 176 -2.40 11.90 6.95
C LEU A 176 -3.64 12.19 6.13
N LEU A 177 -4.77 11.54 6.42
CA LEU A 177 -6.04 11.83 5.75
C LEU A 177 -6.45 13.30 5.97
N PHE A 178 -6.25 13.82 7.18
CA PHE A 178 -6.48 15.23 7.48
C PHE A 178 -5.43 16.15 6.83
N ALA A 179 -4.15 15.76 6.83
CA ALA A 179 -3.10 16.52 6.15
C ALA A 179 -3.36 16.59 4.64
N SER A 180 -3.96 15.55 4.04
CA SER A 180 -4.28 15.53 2.60
C SER A 180 -5.19 16.67 2.17
N THR A 181 -6.04 17.20 3.07
CA THR A 181 -6.92 18.33 2.78
C THR A 181 -6.24 19.70 2.94
N ARG A 182 -4.97 19.73 3.36
CA ARG A 182 -4.21 20.96 3.64
C ARG A 182 -2.93 21.11 2.82
N VAL A 183 -2.51 20.05 2.14
CA VAL A 183 -1.33 20.08 1.26
C VAL A 183 -1.72 20.53 -0.15
N SER A 184 -0.72 20.89 -0.95
CA SER A 184 -0.94 21.21 -2.36
C SER A 184 -1.51 20.01 -3.14
N PRO A 185 -2.28 20.24 -4.22
CA PRO A 185 -2.84 19.15 -5.05
C PRO A 185 -1.79 18.18 -5.61
N VAL A 186 -0.53 18.62 -5.69
CA VAL A 186 0.61 17.83 -6.15
C VAL A 186 1.03 16.79 -5.11
N LEU A 187 0.93 17.12 -3.81
CA LEU A 187 1.31 16.24 -2.71
C LEU A 187 0.13 15.44 -2.14
N GLU A 188 -1.11 15.87 -2.41
CA GLU A 188 -2.33 15.19 -1.95
C GLU A 188 -2.29 13.68 -2.24
N GLY A 189 -1.92 13.29 -3.46
CA GLY A 189 -1.82 11.88 -3.85
C GLY A 189 -0.76 11.10 -3.07
N VAL A 190 0.38 11.72 -2.76
CA VAL A 190 1.47 11.14 -1.96
C VAL A 190 0.97 10.88 -0.53
N VAL A 191 0.38 11.89 0.09
CA VAL A 191 -0.15 11.81 1.46
C VAL A 191 -1.30 10.79 1.57
N LEU A 192 -2.21 10.77 0.59
CA LEU A 192 -3.30 9.80 0.54
C LEU A 192 -2.79 8.36 0.34
N ALA A 193 -1.70 8.16 -0.40
CA ALA A 193 -1.10 6.83 -0.57
C ALA A 193 -0.61 6.29 0.78
N ALA A 194 0.11 7.11 1.57
CA ALA A 194 0.50 6.73 2.92
C ALA A 194 -0.71 6.51 3.84
N ALA A 195 -1.71 7.39 3.82
CA ALA A 195 -2.92 7.22 4.65
C ALA A 195 -3.64 5.88 4.39
N ARG A 196 -3.77 5.50 3.11
CA ARG A 196 -4.37 4.22 2.70
C ARG A 196 -3.50 3.04 3.06
N CYS A 197 -2.17 3.16 2.96
CA CYS A 197 -1.25 2.14 3.43
C CYS A 197 -1.32 1.97 4.95
N SER A 198 -1.50 3.04 5.73
CA SER A 198 -1.72 2.93 7.18
C SER A 198 -3.01 2.16 7.47
N ALA A 199 -4.11 2.44 6.76
CA ALA A 199 -5.34 1.66 6.89
C ALA A 199 -5.15 0.17 6.51
N LEU A 200 -4.28 -0.13 5.55
CA LEU A 200 -3.89 -1.51 5.22
C LEU A 200 -3.18 -2.17 6.41
N MET A 201 -2.21 -1.49 7.04
CA MET A 201 -1.49 -2.01 8.22
C MET A 201 -2.41 -2.26 9.41
N VAL A 202 -3.41 -1.39 9.63
CA VAL A 202 -4.43 -1.60 10.66
C VAL A 202 -5.18 -2.92 10.42
N ASN A 203 -5.56 -3.22 9.17
CA ASN A 203 -6.25 -4.47 8.87
C ASN A 203 -5.35 -5.70 9.04
N PHE A 204 -4.08 -5.61 8.66
CA PHE A 204 -3.12 -6.69 8.91
C PHE A 204 -2.92 -6.97 10.40
N ALA A 205 -2.84 -5.91 11.21
CA ALA A 205 -2.75 -6.07 12.66
C ALA A 205 -4.03 -6.67 13.26
N PHE A 206 -5.22 -6.23 12.84
CA PHE A 206 -6.45 -6.89 13.25
C PHE A 206 -6.53 -8.35 12.81
N TRP A 207 -6.07 -8.67 11.61
CA TRP A 207 -6.08 -10.03 11.10
C TRP A 207 -5.23 -10.96 11.95
N VAL A 208 -3.96 -10.61 12.15
CA VAL A 208 -3.04 -11.37 13.01
C VAL A 208 -3.58 -11.42 14.45
N GLY A 209 -4.00 -10.28 15.00
CA GLY A 209 -4.58 -10.22 16.34
C GLY A 209 -5.84 -11.07 16.51
N SER A 210 -6.67 -11.21 15.48
CA SER A 210 -7.89 -12.03 15.53
C SER A 210 -7.63 -13.55 15.55
N LEU A 211 -6.41 -13.97 15.21
CA LEU A 211 -5.98 -15.35 15.23
C LEU A 211 -5.29 -15.70 16.56
N TRP A 212 -4.41 -14.83 17.03
CA TRP A 212 -3.50 -15.14 18.15
C TRP A 212 -3.62 -14.21 19.36
N GLY A 213 -4.45 -13.16 19.30
CA GLY A 213 -4.52 -12.15 20.35
C GLY A 213 -3.24 -11.31 20.43
N GLU A 214 -2.99 -10.71 21.60
CA GLU A 214 -1.67 -10.17 21.95
C GLU A 214 -0.74 -11.20 22.59
N ASP A 215 -1.11 -12.48 22.58
CA ASP A 215 -0.25 -13.52 23.11
C ASP A 215 1.00 -13.70 22.24
N ARG A 216 2.16 -13.65 22.88
CA ARG A 216 3.52 -13.73 22.29
C ARG A 216 3.86 -15.13 21.76
N LEU A 217 2.88 -15.85 21.22
CA LEU A 217 2.93 -17.29 21.00
C LEU A 217 3.85 -17.75 19.87
N LEU A 218 4.46 -16.84 19.09
CA LEU A 218 5.40 -17.26 18.06
C LEU A 218 6.86 -17.30 18.53
N PHE A 219 7.32 -16.47 19.49
CA PHE A 219 8.77 -16.37 19.79
C PHE A 219 9.23 -16.03 21.23
N ASN A 220 8.36 -15.86 22.25
CA ASN A 220 8.87 -15.60 23.61
C ASN A 220 7.89 -15.97 24.74
N ASP A 221 8.27 -16.99 25.53
CA ASP A 221 7.47 -17.66 26.57
C ASP A 221 7.47 -16.92 27.93
N ASN A 222 7.47 -15.59 27.93
CA ASN A 222 7.49 -14.82 29.18
C ASN A 222 6.63 -13.55 29.09
N ARG A 223 5.36 -13.66 29.51
CA ARG A 223 4.71 -12.85 30.58
C ARG A 223 3.17 -12.98 30.56
N ASN A 224 2.64 -13.08 31.78
CA ASN A 224 1.27 -13.42 32.19
C ASN A 224 0.23 -12.29 32.03
N THR A 225 0.26 -11.49 30.97
CA THR A 225 -0.74 -10.41 30.77
C THR A 225 -1.21 -10.35 29.32
N VAL A 226 -2.24 -11.14 28.98
CA VAL A 226 -3.08 -10.90 27.80
C VAL A 226 -3.77 -9.55 28.00
N LEU A 227 -3.34 -8.49 27.31
CA LEU A 227 -4.03 -7.20 27.38
C LEU A 227 -5.31 -7.22 26.50
N VAL A 228 -5.26 -7.94 25.37
CA VAL A 228 -6.38 -8.08 24.41
C VAL A 228 -6.42 -9.50 23.84
N SER A 229 -7.58 -10.17 23.93
CA SER A 229 -7.76 -11.55 23.42
C SER A 229 -8.04 -11.58 21.91
N ALA A 230 -7.87 -12.76 21.30
CA ALA A 230 -8.17 -12.98 19.88
C ALA A 230 -9.64 -12.65 19.53
N ASP A 231 -10.58 -13.04 20.40
CA ASP A 231 -12.00 -12.71 20.23
C ASP A 231 -12.27 -11.20 20.26
N MET A 232 -11.57 -10.45 21.13
CA MET A 232 -11.70 -8.99 21.16
C MET A 232 -11.22 -8.35 19.86
N PHE A 233 -10.11 -8.82 19.28
CA PHE A 233 -9.67 -8.37 17.96
C PHE A 233 -10.66 -8.78 16.88
N SER A 234 -11.17 -10.01 16.91
CA SER A 234 -12.12 -10.50 15.91
C SER A 234 -13.43 -9.69 15.91
N ILE A 235 -14.04 -9.46 17.07
CA ILE A 235 -15.26 -8.68 17.21
C ILE A 235 -14.99 -7.20 16.89
N GLY A 236 -13.88 -6.64 17.42
CA GLY A 236 -13.48 -5.27 17.17
C GLY A 236 -13.25 -4.99 15.69
N TRP A 237 -12.58 -5.91 14.98
CA TRP A 237 -12.32 -5.78 13.56
C TRP A 237 -13.63 -5.78 12.76
N ALA A 238 -14.57 -6.68 13.07
CA ALA A 238 -15.89 -6.71 12.44
C ALA A 238 -16.64 -5.38 12.61
N VAL A 239 -16.66 -4.82 13.83
CA VAL A 239 -17.29 -3.53 14.11
C VAL A 239 -16.62 -2.40 13.32
N VAL A 240 -15.29 -2.35 13.29
CA VAL A 240 -14.52 -1.34 12.56
C VAL A 240 -14.77 -1.44 11.05
N LEU A 241 -14.82 -2.65 10.48
CA LEU A 241 -15.10 -2.86 9.06
C LEU A 241 -16.50 -2.39 8.67
N VAL A 242 -17.52 -2.69 9.48
CA VAL A 242 -18.90 -2.21 9.25
C VAL A 242 -18.96 -0.68 9.36
N ALA A 243 -18.35 -0.09 10.39
CA ALA A 243 -18.30 1.35 10.56
C ALA A 243 -17.57 2.05 9.40
N ALA A 244 -16.45 1.48 8.94
CA ALA A 244 -15.69 1.98 7.79
C ALA A 244 -16.49 1.89 6.49
N ALA A 245 -17.22 0.78 6.26
CA ALA A 245 -18.09 0.62 5.09
C ALA A 245 -19.24 1.65 5.10
N ALA A 246 -19.90 1.83 6.25
CA ALA A 246 -20.97 2.83 6.42
C ALA A 246 -20.45 4.25 6.18
N TRP A 247 -19.31 4.60 6.78
CA TRP A 247 -18.66 5.89 6.56
C TRP A 247 -18.27 6.08 5.10
N GLY A 248 -17.73 5.04 4.46
CA GLY A 248 -17.38 5.05 3.04
C GLY A 248 -18.59 5.31 2.14
N ALA A 249 -19.74 4.68 2.45
CA ALA A 249 -21.00 4.87 1.74
C ALA A 249 -21.52 6.31 1.90
N TRP A 250 -21.58 6.83 3.13
CA TRP A 250 -22.07 8.19 3.39
C TRP A 250 -21.19 9.28 2.80
N SER A 251 -19.88 9.07 2.79
CA SER A 251 -18.91 10.05 2.28
C SER A 251 -18.56 9.87 0.80
N GLY A 252 -19.19 8.93 0.10
CA GLY A 252 -18.90 8.64 -1.32
C GLY A 252 -17.49 8.10 -1.57
N ARG A 253 -16.82 7.56 -0.55
CA ARG A 253 -15.41 7.09 -0.62
C ARG A 253 -15.36 5.63 -1.03
N ARG A 254 -15.39 5.38 -2.35
CA ARG A 254 -15.32 4.03 -2.94
C ARG A 254 -14.17 3.18 -2.39
N TRP A 255 -12.98 3.77 -2.21
CA TRP A 255 -11.82 3.04 -1.70
C TRP A 255 -12.06 2.43 -0.32
N LEU A 256 -12.73 3.15 0.58
CA LEU A 256 -12.98 2.69 1.94
C LEU A 256 -13.99 1.54 1.96
N ILE A 257 -15.02 1.62 1.11
CA ILE A 257 -16.01 0.55 0.92
C ILE A 257 -15.33 -0.70 0.38
N THR A 258 -14.50 -0.55 -0.68
CA THR A 258 -13.79 -1.68 -1.29
C THR A 258 -12.82 -2.33 -0.31
N THR A 259 -12.04 -1.54 0.44
CA THR A 259 -11.14 -2.06 1.47
C THR A 259 -11.91 -2.79 2.56
N ALA A 260 -12.99 -2.20 3.08
CA ALA A 260 -13.82 -2.83 4.11
C ALA A 260 -14.47 -4.13 3.62
N ALA A 261 -14.93 -4.19 2.36
CA ALA A 261 -15.51 -5.39 1.77
C ALA A 261 -14.48 -6.52 1.61
N ILE A 262 -13.28 -6.20 1.10
CA ILE A 262 -12.19 -7.18 0.94
C ILE A 262 -11.78 -7.74 2.31
N PHE A 263 -11.49 -6.87 3.27
CA PHE A 263 -11.08 -7.32 4.60
C PHE A 263 -12.22 -7.94 5.41
N GLY A 264 -13.48 -7.57 5.15
CA GLY A 264 -14.64 -8.26 5.69
C GLY A 264 -14.75 -9.70 5.16
N ALA A 265 -14.47 -9.92 3.88
CA ALA A 265 -14.41 -11.27 3.32
C ALA A 265 -13.25 -12.08 3.92
N ILE A 266 -12.07 -11.46 4.09
CA ILE A 266 -10.91 -12.09 4.75
C ILE A 266 -11.25 -12.44 6.20
N HIS A 267 -11.81 -11.51 6.97
CA HIS A 267 -12.26 -11.73 8.35
C HIS A 267 -13.25 -12.89 8.43
N PHE A 268 -14.30 -12.87 7.61
CA PHE A 268 -15.30 -13.94 7.57
C PHE A 268 -14.65 -15.30 7.28
N GLN A 269 -13.82 -15.40 6.23
CA GLN A 269 -13.17 -16.66 5.87
C GLN A 269 -12.21 -17.15 6.96
N THR A 270 -11.40 -16.24 7.52
CA THR A 270 -10.47 -16.55 8.61
C THR A 270 -11.23 -17.16 9.77
N GLN A 271 -12.23 -16.45 10.29
CA GLN A 271 -12.96 -16.87 11.47
C GLN A 271 -13.83 -18.12 11.21
N TRP A 272 -14.34 -18.28 9.98
CA TRP A 272 -15.05 -19.48 9.56
C TRP A 272 -14.16 -20.71 9.65
N PHE A 273 -12.96 -20.67 9.06
CA PHE A 273 -12.06 -21.81 9.03
C PHE A 273 -11.39 -22.08 10.37
N GLU A 274 -11.09 -21.06 11.18
CA GLU A 274 -10.60 -21.27 12.54
C GLU A 274 -11.62 -22.00 13.42
N ARG A 275 -12.92 -21.74 13.23
CA ARG A 275 -13.99 -22.34 14.06
C ARG A 275 -14.50 -23.67 13.54
N LEU A 276 -14.55 -23.85 12.22
CA LEU A 276 -15.19 -25.01 11.56
C LEU A 276 -14.19 -25.92 10.85
N GLY A 277 -12.91 -25.54 10.79
CA GLY A 277 -11.85 -26.24 10.08
C GLY A 277 -11.94 -26.09 8.56
N ALA A 278 -10.81 -26.30 7.88
CA ALA A 278 -10.69 -26.26 6.41
C ALA A 278 -11.08 -27.60 5.75
N THR A 279 -12.23 -28.16 6.13
CA THR A 279 -12.75 -29.39 5.50
C THR A 279 -13.47 -29.07 4.18
N PRO A 280 -13.59 -30.01 3.22
CA PRO A 280 -14.31 -29.77 1.97
C PRO A 280 -15.75 -29.29 2.18
N THR A 281 -16.45 -29.82 3.18
CA THR A 281 -17.82 -29.41 3.53
C THR A 281 -17.87 -27.98 4.08
N SER A 282 -16.92 -27.61 4.93
CA SER A 282 -16.77 -26.25 5.45
C SER A 282 -16.52 -25.24 4.32
N VAL A 283 -15.60 -25.55 3.40
CA VAL A 283 -15.29 -24.70 2.23
C VAL A 283 -16.51 -24.53 1.33
N LEU A 284 -17.20 -25.63 0.99
CA LEU A 284 -18.42 -25.57 0.17
C LEU A 284 -19.50 -24.71 0.84
N THR A 285 -19.71 -24.90 2.14
CA THR A 285 -20.74 -24.17 2.90
C THR A 285 -20.43 -22.67 2.95
N ALA A 286 -19.18 -22.29 3.23
CA ALA A 286 -18.76 -20.88 3.20
C ALA A 286 -19.01 -20.24 1.82
N GLY A 287 -18.67 -20.95 0.74
CA GLY A 287 -18.88 -20.48 -0.63
C GLY A 287 -20.36 -20.29 -0.96
N VAL A 288 -21.20 -21.29 -0.66
CA VAL A 288 -22.65 -21.21 -0.90
C VAL A 288 -23.29 -20.07 -0.12
N LEU A 289 -22.98 -19.92 1.18
CA LEU A 289 -23.51 -18.83 2.00
C LEU A 289 -23.11 -17.45 1.47
N THR A 290 -21.87 -17.30 1.02
CA THR A 290 -21.38 -16.04 0.43
C THR A 290 -22.15 -15.70 -0.86
N LEU A 291 -22.42 -16.69 -1.72
CA LEU A 291 -23.20 -16.51 -2.94
C LEU A 291 -24.68 -16.14 -2.64
N LEU A 292 -25.29 -16.81 -1.66
CA LEU A 292 -26.66 -16.49 -1.23
C LEU A 292 -26.76 -15.07 -0.67
N LEU A 293 -25.79 -14.65 0.14
CA LEU A 293 -25.72 -13.29 0.66
C LEU A 293 -25.55 -12.26 -0.48
N ALA A 294 -24.68 -12.55 -1.44
CA ALA A 294 -24.51 -11.69 -2.61
C ALA A 294 -25.81 -11.54 -3.42
N ALA A 295 -26.54 -12.64 -3.66
CA ALA A 295 -27.83 -12.62 -4.34
C ALA A 295 -28.89 -11.83 -3.56
N LEU A 296 -28.91 -11.96 -2.23
CA LEU A 296 -29.81 -11.19 -1.36
C LEU A 296 -29.51 -9.70 -1.44
N LEU A 297 -28.24 -9.31 -1.29
CA LEU A 297 -27.81 -7.90 -1.39
C LEU A 297 -28.12 -7.32 -2.77
N TRP A 298 -27.88 -8.08 -3.85
CA TRP A 298 -28.26 -7.69 -5.20
C TRP A 298 -29.75 -7.39 -5.31
N ARG A 299 -30.60 -8.29 -4.76
CA ARG A 299 -32.05 -8.10 -4.77
C ARG A 299 -32.48 -6.87 -3.97
N VAL A 300 -31.88 -6.63 -2.82
CA VAL A 300 -32.23 -5.47 -1.97
C VAL A 300 -31.79 -4.16 -2.61
N LEU A 301 -30.59 -4.11 -3.17
CA LEU A 301 -29.96 -2.88 -3.65
C LEU A 301 -30.31 -2.51 -5.09
N TYR A 302 -30.46 -3.49 -5.99
CA TYR A 302 -30.59 -3.23 -7.43
C TYR A 302 -31.97 -3.50 -8.02
N VAL A 303 -32.77 -4.38 -7.40
CA VAL A 303 -34.12 -4.68 -7.90
C VAL A 303 -35.13 -3.59 -7.50
N ARG A 304 -34.84 -2.80 -6.45
CA ARG A 304 -35.62 -1.60 -6.09
C ARG A 304 -35.06 -0.34 -6.77
N LYS A 305 -35.18 -0.23 -8.10
CA LYS A 305 -35.21 1.11 -8.71
C LYS A 305 -36.57 1.75 -8.40
N PRO A 306 -36.65 2.98 -7.85
CA PRO A 306 -37.92 3.69 -7.84
C PRO A 306 -38.40 3.86 -9.30
N PRO A 307 -39.71 3.78 -9.57
CA PRO A 307 -40.22 4.07 -10.90
C PRO A 307 -39.77 5.48 -11.29
N VAL A 308 -39.21 5.60 -12.50
CA VAL A 308 -38.94 6.91 -13.11
C VAL A 308 -40.29 7.64 -13.17
N PRO A 309 -40.44 8.82 -12.54
CA PRO A 309 -41.67 9.59 -12.71
C PRO A 309 -41.81 9.92 -14.21
N ALA A 310 -42.96 9.54 -14.76
CA ALA A 310 -43.36 9.84 -16.14
C ALA A 310 -43.55 11.34 -16.35
#